data_AF-A0A6I1JDI9-F1
#
_entry.id   AF-A0A6I1JDI9-F1
#
_cell.length_a   1.000
_cell.length_b   1.000
_cell.length_c   1.000
_cell.angle_alpha   90.00
_cell.angle_beta   90.00
_cell.angle_gamma   90.00
#
_symmetry.space_group_name_H-M   'P 1'
#
loop_
_entity.id
_entity.type
_entity.pdbx_description
1 polymer ?
#
loop_
_entity_poly.entity_id
_entity_poly.type
_entity_poly.pdbx_seq_one_letter_code
_entity_poly.pdbx_strand_id
1 'polypeptide(L)'
;MKITLDIAKLVEDGRLTPEEAARLKGLAAESTGSLAMNMLVGFGVVAVALGVMGLVPQPTVAVVLGGILGGVGLGFVLRGERAWFILAQICLLAGALMLAGGVMFMTKGSVTALLAVTVIFAGAGIVARSGLLIALAVLALSATIGARTGYMRATYFLAIEQPAVTVLLFSGLAIAAYQASKRLTADFARLSITAARTSLLLVNFGFWIGSLWGDRLTWFVDRTTTSRFAPVIPAWTFSVLWITVIIGAGVWAARADRPWVLNLAAVFGAIHFYTQWFEKLGATPFTVLVAGVTTLVLAVGIWKYNQGKTILA
;
A
#
# COMPACT_ATOMS: atom_id res chain seq x y z
N MET A 1 10.70 -5.60 13.70
CA MET A 1 11.41 -5.60 12.39
C MET A 1 11.71 -7.05 12.03
N LYS A 2 11.43 -7.51 10.80
CA LYS A 2 11.85 -8.85 10.36
C LYS A 2 13.19 -8.68 9.66
N ILE A 3 14.22 -9.36 10.14
CA ILE A 3 15.54 -9.38 9.53
C ILE A 3 15.67 -10.72 8.80
N THR A 4 15.95 -10.66 7.50
CA THR A 4 16.24 -11.86 6.71
C THR A 4 17.75 -12.01 6.67
N LEU A 5 18.25 -13.12 7.19
CA LEU A 5 19.67 -13.44 7.22
C LEU A 5 19.90 -14.68 6.37
N ASP A 6 20.95 -14.65 5.54
CA ASP A 6 21.48 -15.86 4.93
C ASP A 6 22.33 -16.58 5.97
N ILE A 7 21.69 -17.51 6.69
CA ILE A 7 22.34 -18.25 7.78
C ILE A 7 23.50 -19.10 7.25
N ALA A 8 23.42 -19.61 6.01
CA ALA A 8 24.50 -20.40 5.44
C ALA A 8 25.72 -19.53 5.16
N LYS A 9 25.51 -18.40 4.49
CA LYS A 9 26.59 -17.45 4.20
C LYS A 9 27.23 -16.88 5.47
N LEU A 10 26.46 -16.62 6.52
CA LEU A 10 27.01 -16.12 7.78
C LEU A 10 27.87 -17.16 8.53
N VAL A 11 27.60 -18.46 8.34
CA VAL A 11 28.47 -19.52 8.85
C VAL A 11 29.75 -19.63 8.00
N GLU A 12 29.62 -19.54 6.67
CA GLU A 12 30.79 -19.50 5.76
C GLU A 12 31.71 -18.30 6.04
N ASP A 13 31.13 -17.12 6.28
CA ASP A 13 31.84 -15.89 6.62
C ASP A 13 32.40 -15.90 8.07
N GLY A 14 32.21 -16.99 8.83
CA GLY A 14 32.67 -17.12 10.23
C GLY A 14 31.96 -16.20 11.23
N ARG A 15 30.85 -15.59 10.83
CA ARG A 15 30.07 -14.64 11.66
C ARG A 15 29.04 -15.31 12.57
N LEU A 16 28.75 -16.58 12.32
CA LEU A 16 27.86 -17.42 13.13
C LEU A 16 28.50 -18.80 13.33
N THR A 17 28.38 -19.35 14.54
CA THR A 17 28.75 -20.74 14.77
C THR A 17 27.70 -21.70 14.18
N PRO A 18 28.07 -22.94 13.82
CA PRO A 18 27.11 -23.95 13.37
C PRO A 18 26.00 -24.25 14.38
N GLU A 19 26.31 -24.16 15.68
CA GLU A 19 25.36 -24.40 16.79
C GLU A 19 24.33 -23.25 16.90
N GLU A 20 24.77 -21.99 16.79
CA GLU A 20 23.86 -20.84 16.74
C GLU A 20 23.00 -20.87 15.48
N ALA A 21 23.59 -21.25 14.34
CA ALA A 21 22.84 -21.44 13.10
C ALA A 21 21.76 -22.51 13.25
N ALA A 22 22.05 -23.63 13.92
CA ALA A 22 21.07 -24.68 14.20
C ALA A 22 19.96 -24.18 15.14
N ARG A 23 20.30 -23.42 16.20
CA ARG A 23 19.32 -22.80 17.10
C ARG A 23 18.39 -21.82 16.36
N LEU A 24 18.95 -20.93 15.53
CA LEU A 24 18.18 -19.97 14.73
C LEU A 24 17.28 -20.69 13.71
N LYS A 25 17.78 -21.75 13.07
CA LYS A 25 16.98 -22.60 12.19
C LYS A 25 15.85 -23.31 12.95
N GLY A 26 16.10 -23.79 14.17
CA GLY A 26 15.08 -24.39 15.03
C GLY A 26 13.94 -23.41 15.37
N LEU A 27 14.30 -22.17 15.74
CA LEU A 27 13.33 -21.09 15.96
C LEU A 27 12.54 -20.70 14.70
N ALA A 28 13.12 -20.90 13.50
CA ALA A 28 12.45 -20.66 12.23
C ALA A 28 11.58 -21.85 11.76
N ALA A 29 11.97 -23.08 12.10
CA ALA A 29 11.33 -24.33 11.64
C ALA A 29 9.89 -24.49 12.14
N GLU A 30 9.57 -23.99 13.35
CA GLU A 30 8.19 -23.91 13.86
C GLU A 30 7.23 -23.16 12.91
N SER A 31 7.74 -22.32 12.00
CA SER A 31 6.93 -21.60 11.02
C SER A 31 6.73 -22.34 9.68
N THR A 32 7.63 -23.25 9.31
CA THR A 32 7.75 -23.74 7.92
C THR A 32 6.90 -24.99 7.65
N GLY A 33 6.75 -25.89 8.63
CA GLY A 33 5.93 -27.11 8.51
C GLY A 33 4.44 -26.86 8.23
N SER A 34 3.96 -25.62 8.40
CA SER A 34 2.58 -25.23 8.12
C SER A 34 2.33 -24.81 6.67
N LEU A 35 3.37 -24.53 5.86
CA LEU A 35 3.17 -23.80 4.60
C LEU A 35 2.32 -24.56 3.56
N ALA A 36 2.59 -25.86 3.36
CA ALA A 36 1.83 -26.67 2.40
C ALA A 36 0.35 -26.83 2.81
N MET A 37 0.10 -27.05 4.10
CA MET A 37 -1.27 -27.09 4.64
C MET A 37 -1.96 -25.73 4.48
N ASN A 38 -1.27 -24.64 4.76
CA ASN A 38 -1.79 -23.28 4.59
C ASN A 38 -2.15 -22.99 3.14
N MET A 39 -1.34 -23.48 2.19
CA MET A 39 -1.63 -23.37 0.77
C MET A 39 -2.87 -24.17 0.40
N LEU A 40 -2.98 -25.44 0.82
CA LEU A 40 -4.15 -26.28 0.54
C LEU A 40 -5.43 -25.68 1.11
N VAL A 41 -5.40 -25.22 2.36
CA VAL A 41 -6.54 -24.54 3.00
C VAL A 41 -6.86 -23.24 2.26
N GLY A 42 -5.86 -22.44 1.90
CA GLY A 42 -6.03 -21.20 1.15
C GLY A 42 -6.68 -21.42 -0.21
N PHE A 43 -6.13 -22.33 -1.00
CA PHE A 43 -6.70 -22.68 -2.30
C PHE A 43 -8.09 -23.28 -2.17
N GLY A 44 -8.35 -24.12 -1.15
CA GLY A 44 -9.66 -24.68 -0.90
C GLY A 44 -10.72 -23.61 -0.62
N VAL A 45 -10.44 -22.68 0.30
CA VAL A 45 -11.37 -21.57 0.61
C VAL A 45 -11.62 -20.70 -0.61
N VAL A 46 -10.57 -20.33 -1.36
CA VAL A 46 -10.71 -19.53 -2.57
C VAL A 46 -11.48 -20.28 -3.66
N ALA A 47 -11.22 -21.56 -3.87
CA ALA A 47 -11.93 -22.37 -4.85
C ALA A 47 -13.41 -22.51 -4.51
N VAL A 48 -13.77 -22.72 -3.24
CA VAL A 48 -15.17 -22.75 -2.80
C VAL A 48 -15.83 -21.39 -3.03
N ALA A 49 -15.18 -20.31 -2.61
CA ALA A 49 -15.71 -18.95 -2.77
C ALA A 49 -15.95 -18.58 -4.24
N LEU A 50 -14.93 -18.79 -5.09
CA LEU A 50 -15.02 -18.52 -6.52
C LEU A 50 -15.97 -19.48 -7.24
N GLY A 51 -16.01 -20.75 -6.82
CA GLY A 51 -16.92 -21.76 -7.37
C GLY A 51 -18.38 -21.40 -7.13
N VAL A 52 -18.74 -21.01 -5.90
CA VAL A 52 -20.10 -20.53 -5.58
C VAL A 52 -20.44 -19.27 -6.38
N MET A 53 -19.50 -18.33 -6.49
CA MET A 53 -19.68 -17.12 -7.31
C MET A 53 -19.83 -17.42 -8.81
N GLY A 54 -19.14 -18.44 -9.32
CA GLY A 54 -19.27 -18.90 -10.70
C GLY A 54 -20.61 -19.59 -10.98
N LEU A 55 -21.11 -20.37 -10.01
CA LEU A 55 -22.42 -21.03 -10.10
C LEU A 55 -23.58 -20.03 -9.99
N VAL A 56 -23.47 -19.05 -9.09
CA VAL A 56 -24.49 -18.02 -8.88
C VAL A 56 -23.82 -16.63 -8.87
N PRO A 57 -23.64 -16.00 -10.05
CA PRO A 57 -22.92 -14.74 -10.19
C PRO A 57 -23.79 -13.54 -9.79
N GLN A 58 -24.24 -13.53 -8.54
CA GLN A 58 -25.05 -12.45 -7.98
C GLN A 58 -24.30 -11.70 -6.87
N PRO A 59 -24.35 -10.36 -6.83
CA PRO A 59 -23.69 -9.57 -5.79
C PRO A 59 -24.19 -9.89 -4.37
N THR A 60 -25.47 -10.25 -4.24
CA THR A 60 -26.08 -10.69 -2.98
C THR A 60 -25.43 -11.96 -2.44
N VAL A 61 -25.08 -12.91 -3.32
CA VAL A 61 -24.36 -14.13 -2.96
C VAL A 61 -22.96 -13.80 -2.43
N ALA A 62 -22.25 -12.85 -3.06
CA ALA A 62 -20.95 -12.38 -2.56
C ALA A 62 -21.06 -11.79 -1.15
N VAL A 63 -22.10 -10.98 -0.88
CA VAL A 63 -22.35 -10.40 0.44
C VAL A 63 -22.65 -11.48 1.48
N VAL A 64 -23.57 -12.40 1.19
CA VAL A 64 -23.96 -13.46 2.12
C VAL A 64 -22.79 -14.41 2.40
N LEU A 65 -22.13 -14.91 1.36
CA LEU A 65 -20.99 -15.80 1.50
C LEU A 65 -19.82 -15.10 2.19
N GLY A 66 -19.57 -13.83 1.87
CA GLY A 66 -18.59 -13.00 2.55
C GLY A 66 -18.88 -12.86 4.05
N GLY A 67 -20.15 -12.62 4.41
CA GLY A 67 -20.62 -12.57 5.79
C GLY A 67 -20.44 -13.90 6.53
N ILE A 68 -20.76 -15.03 5.89
CA ILE A 68 -20.59 -16.37 6.46
C ILE A 68 -19.10 -16.67 6.71
N LEU A 69 -18.25 -16.50 5.69
CA LEU A 69 -16.80 -16.75 5.81
C LEU A 69 -16.16 -15.82 6.85
N GLY A 70 -16.52 -14.54 6.82
CA GLY A 70 -16.07 -13.56 7.80
C GLY A 70 -16.48 -13.91 9.23
N GLY A 71 -17.74 -14.33 9.42
CA GLY A 71 -18.28 -14.76 10.71
C GLY A 71 -17.60 -16.03 11.24
N VAL A 72 -17.39 -17.03 10.39
CA VAL A 72 -16.65 -18.26 10.74
C VAL A 72 -15.21 -17.93 11.13
N GLY A 73 -14.51 -17.13 10.32
CA GLY A 73 -13.14 -16.72 10.64
C GLY A 73 -13.05 -15.91 11.94
N LEU A 74 -13.97 -14.98 12.15
CA LEU A 74 -14.06 -14.21 13.38
C LEU A 74 -14.31 -15.12 14.60
N GLY A 75 -15.23 -16.07 14.49
CA GLY A 75 -15.53 -17.04 15.54
C GLY A 75 -14.30 -17.84 15.96
N PHE A 76 -13.51 -18.32 15.01
CA PHE A 76 -12.26 -19.03 15.32
C PHE A 76 -11.20 -18.13 15.96
N VAL A 77 -11.05 -16.88 15.49
CA VAL A 77 -10.11 -15.94 16.11
C VAL A 77 -10.49 -15.64 17.56
N LEU A 78 -11.77 -15.42 17.85
CA LEU A 78 -12.25 -15.10 19.19
C LEU A 78 -12.11 -16.28 20.17
N ARG A 79 -12.16 -17.53 19.68
CA ARG A 79 -11.93 -18.73 20.51
C ARG A 79 -10.46 -18.99 20.83
N GLY A 80 -9.53 -18.36 20.12
CA GLY A 80 -8.09 -18.44 20.43
C GLY A 80 -7.45 -19.80 20.13
N GLU A 81 -8.13 -20.69 19.41
CA GLU A 81 -7.62 -22.03 19.09
C GLU A 81 -6.49 -21.95 18.05
N ARG A 82 -5.26 -22.27 18.46
CA ARG A 82 -4.07 -22.21 17.59
C ARG A 82 -4.16 -23.13 16.37
N ALA A 83 -4.84 -24.27 16.49
CA ALA A 83 -4.99 -25.26 15.42
C ALA A 83 -5.71 -24.69 14.18
N TRP A 84 -6.67 -23.79 14.39
CA TRP A 84 -7.49 -23.21 13.31
C TRP A 84 -7.04 -21.81 12.89
N PHE A 85 -5.95 -21.31 13.46
CA PHE A 85 -5.53 -19.93 13.26
C PHE A 85 -5.41 -19.56 11.79
N ILE A 86 -4.78 -20.41 10.97
CA ILE A 86 -4.60 -20.11 9.53
C ILE A 86 -5.93 -20.13 8.77
N LEU A 87 -6.78 -21.13 9.02
CA LEU A 87 -8.12 -21.19 8.43
C LEU A 87 -8.93 -19.94 8.79
N ALA A 88 -8.87 -19.52 10.06
CA ALA A 88 -9.55 -18.33 10.55
C ALA A 88 -9.11 -17.06 9.81
N GLN A 89 -7.80 -16.90 9.62
CA GLN A 89 -7.18 -15.80 8.89
C GLN A 89 -7.62 -15.74 7.43
N ILE A 90 -7.59 -16.89 6.75
CA ILE A 90 -7.99 -17.02 5.34
C ILE A 90 -9.48 -16.74 5.18
N CYS A 91 -10.33 -17.30 6.04
CA CYS A 91 -11.78 -17.07 6.02
C CYS A 91 -12.13 -15.59 6.31
N LEU A 92 -11.46 -14.95 7.28
CA LEU A 92 -11.62 -13.52 7.55
C LEU A 92 -11.21 -12.67 6.35
N LEU A 93 -10.06 -12.96 5.74
CA LEU A 93 -9.57 -12.23 4.57
C LEU A 93 -10.51 -12.40 3.37
N ALA A 94 -10.83 -13.64 3.01
CA ALA A 94 -11.73 -13.95 1.90
C ALA A 94 -13.13 -13.37 2.13
N GLY A 95 -13.66 -13.54 3.36
CA GLY A 95 -14.96 -13.01 3.75
C GLY A 95 -15.04 -11.50 3.65
N ALA A 96 -14.03 -10.78 4.18
CA ALA A 96 -13.95 -9.33 4.08
C ALA A 96 -13.88 -8.85 2.62
N LEU A 97 -13.07 -9.50 1.78
CA LEU A 97 -12.94 -9.16 0.36
C LEU A 97 -14.24 -9.39 -0.42
N MET A 98 -14.91 -10.52 -0.20
CA MET A 98 -16.19 -10.83 -0.87
C MET A 98 -17.30 -9.90 -0.43
N LEU A 99 -17.41 -9.66 0.88
CA LEU A 99 -18.39 -8.74 1.45
C LEU A 99 -18.19 -7.33 0.88
N ALA A 100 -16.94 -6.84 0.87
CA ALA A 100 -16.61 -5.55 0.30
C ALA A 100 -16.93 -5.46 -1.20
N GLY A 101 -16.52 -6.46 -1.98
CA GLY A 101 -16.79 -6.52 -3.43
C GLY A 101 -18.28 -6.54 -3.74
N GLY A 102 -19.06 -7.36 -3.02
CA GLY A 102 -20.51 -7.44 -3.17
C GLY A 102 -21.22 -6.13 -2.83
N VAL A 103 -20.88 -5.52 -1.69
CA VAL A 103 -21.42 -4.20 -1.28
C VAL A 103 -21.08 -3.12 -2.30
N MET A 104 -19.84 -3.07 -2.78
CA MET A 104 -19.40 -2.10 -3.78
C MET A 104 -20.18 -2.23 -5.09
N PHE A 105 -20.42 -3.47 -5.54
CA PHE A 105 -21.18 -3.72 -6.76
C PHE A 105 -22.65 -3.30 -6.60
N MET A 106 -23.30 -3.70 -5.50
CA MET A 106 -24.74 -3.39 -5.25
C MET A 106 -25.01 -1.90 -5.13
N THR A 107 -24.07 -1.16 -4.52
CA THR A 107 -24.23 0.27 -4.24
C THR A 107 -23.61 1.16 -5.32
N LYS A 108 -23.08 0.56 -6.39
CA LYS A 108 -22.35 1.25 -7.47
C LYS A 108 -21.22 2.14 -6.94
N GLY A 109 -20.59 1.73 -5.84
CA GLY A 109 -19.49 2.45 -5.19
C GLY A 109 -19.88 3.81 -4.59
N SER A 110 -21.05 3.90 -3.95
CA SER A 110 -21.43 5.10 -3.20
C SER A 110 -20.41 5.43 -2.10
N VAL A 111 -20.29 6.70 -1.73
CA VAL A 111 -19.34 7.15 -0.68
C VAL A 111 -19.61 6.43 0.65
N THR A 112 -20.89 6.27 1.01
CA THR A 112 -21.30 5.54 2.23
C THR A 112 -20.85 4.08 2.18
N ALA A 113 -20.96 3.42 1.04
CA ALA A 113 -20.52 2.04 0.87
C ALA A 113 -18.99 1.92 0.99
N LEU A 114 -18.24 2.84 0.38
CA LEU A 114 -16.79 2.91 0.48
C LEU A 114 -16.31 3.14 1.91
N LEU A 115 -17.00 3.99 2.68
CA LEU A 115 -16.75 4.18 4.11
C LEU A 115 -17.04 2.90 4.91
N ALA A 116 -18.16 2.22 4.64
CA ALA A 116 -18.47 0.95 5.28
C ALA A 116 -17.41 -0.12 4.97
N VAL A 117 -16.98 -0.23 3.71
CA VAL A 117 -15.91 -1.13 3.27
C VAL A 117 -14.58 -0.81 3.97
N THR A 118 -14.26 0.48 4.11
CA THR A 118 -13.08 0.94 4.86
C THR A 118 -13.11 0.44 6.30
N VAL A 119 -14.25 0.57 6.97
CA VAL A 119 -14.43 0.10 8.36
C VAL A 119 -14.34 -1.42 8.44
N ILE A 120 -14.96 -2.15 7.51
CA ILE A 120 -14.89 -3.62 7.43
C ILE A 120 -13.43 -4.08 7.29
N PHE A 121 -12.68 -3.51 6.33
CA PHE A 121 -11.28 -3.85 6.13
C PHE A 121 -10.39 -3.46 7.31
N ALA A 122 -10.61 -2.29 7.92
CA ALA A 122 -9.85 -1.87 9.09
C ALA A 122 -10.11 -2.80 10.28
N GLY A 123 -11.38 -3.08 10.60
CA GLY A 123 -11.78 -3.95 11.69
C GLY A 123 -11.28 -5.38 11.52
N ALA A 124 -11.54 -5.98 10.34
CA ALA A 124 -11.05 -7.31 10.01
C ALA A 124 -9.52 -7.35 10.00
N GLY A 125 -8.85 -6.32 9.47
CA GLY A 125 -7.39 -6.20 9.47
C GLY A 125 -6.78 -6.13 10.88
N ILE A 126 -7.43 -5.45 11.82
CA ILE A 126 -7.00 -5.38 13.23
C ILE A 126 -7.17 -6.74 13.90
N VAL A 127 -8.34 -7.35 13.78
CA VAL A 127 -8.65 -8.66 14.40
C VAL A 127 -7.76 -9.76 13.83
N ALA A 128 -7.62 -9.80 12.50
CA ALA A 128 -6.79 -10.75 11.78
C ALA A 128 -5.29 -10.42 11.88
N ARG A 129 -4.90 -9.23 12.35
CA ARG A 129 -3.50 -8.75 12.28
C ARG A 129 -2.96 -8.78 10.84
N SER A 130 -3.83 -8.47 9.87
CA SER A 130 -3.55 -8.52 8.44
C SER A 130 -3.15 -7.14 7.90
N GLY A 131 -1.87 -6.99 7.55
CA GLY A 131 -1.37 -5.77 6.90
C GLY A 131 -2.02 -5.53 5.53
N LEU A 132 -2.40 -6.59 4.80
CA LEU A 132 -3.09 -6.49 3.52
C LEU A 132 -4.44 -5.79 3.67
N LEU A 133 -5.27 -6.24 4.62
CA LEU A 133 -6.58 -5.61 4.86
C LEU A 133 -6.45 -4.17 5.34
N ILE A 134 -5.44 -3.86 6.15
CA ILE A 134 -5.16 -2.48 6.56
C ILE A 134 -4.76 -1.61 5.36
N ALA A 135 -3.93 -2.11 4.45
CA ALA A 135 -3.60 -1.39 3.23
C ALA A 135 -4.84 -1.17 2.36
N LEU A 136 -5.69 -2.19 2.19
CA LEU A 136 -6.95 -2.08 1.46
C LEU A 136 -7.93 -1.11 2.12
N ALA A 137 -7.97 -1.02 3.45
CA ALA A 137 -8.77 -0.03 4.16
C ALA A 137 -8.34 1.40 3.81
N VAL A 138 -7.03 1.66 3.79
CA VAL A 138 -6.48 2.98 3.41
C VAL A 138 -6.80 3.30 1.94
N LEU A 139 -6.72 2.31 1.05
CA LEU A 139 -7.09 2.48 -0.37
C LEU A 139 -8.61 2.71 -0.55
N ALA A 140 -9.46 1.97 0.17
CA ALA A 140 -10.91 2.16 0.16
C ALA A 140 -11.27 3.55 0.68
N LEU A 141 -10.58 4.04 1.72
CA LEU A 141 -10.74 5.40 2.21
C LEU A 141 -10.39 6.42 1.12
N SER A 142 -9.34 6.19 0.34
CA SER A 142 -8.95 7.10 -0.74
C SER A 142 -10.01 7.21 -1.84
N ALA A 143 -10.73 6.12 -2.10
CA ALA A 143 -11.82 6.12 -3.08
C ALA A 143 -13.01 6.99 -2.62
N THR A 144 -13.20 7.21 -1.31
CA THR A 144 -14.26 8.11 -0.79
C THR A 144 -14.08 9.57 -1.23
N ILE A 145 -12.83 9.97 -1.50
CA ILE A 145 -12.48 11.33 -1.96
C ILE A 145 -12.14 11.36 -3.46
N GLY A 146 -12.53 10.31 -4.19
CA GLY A 146 -12.45 10.26 -5.65
C GLY A 146 -11.16 9.67 -6.21
N ALA A 147 -10.41 8.87 -5.44
CA ALA A 147 -9.39 8.01 -6.02
C ALA A 147 -10.05 6.85 -6.81
N ARG A 148 -9.63 6.64 -8.06
CA ARG A 148 -10.18 5.60 -8.94
C ARG A 148 -9.10 4.98 -9.80
N THR A 149 -9.32 3.73 -10.19
CA THR A 149 -8.54 3.05 -11.23
C THR A 149 -9.45 2.65 -12.37
N GLY A 150 -8.95 2.70 -13.60
CA GLY A 150 -9.69 2.32 -14.79
C GLY A 150 -8.82 1.52 -15.76
N TYR A 151 -9.47 0.77 -16.63
CA TYR A 151 -8.82 0.08 -17.75
C TYR A 151 -9.59 0.41 -19.02
N MET A 152 -8.89 0.87 -20.05
CA MET A 152 -9.46 1.07 -21.37
C MET A 152 -8.42 0.70 -22.42
N ARG A 153 -8.76 -0.24 -23.33
CA ARG A 153 -7.91 -0.64 -24.48
C ARG A 153 -6.43 -0.80 -24.12
N ALA A 154 -6.11 -1.80 -23.29
CA ALA A 154 -4.74 -2.09 -22.83
C ALA A 154 -4.04 -0.97 -22.05
N THR A 155 -4.76 0.09 -21.64
CA THR A 155 -4.22 1.19 -20.86
C THR A 155 -4.85 1.21 -19.47
N TYR A 156 -4.01 1.29 -18.44
CA TYR A 156 -4.43 1.45 -17.06
C TYR A 156 -4.37 2.92 -16.67
N PHE A 157 -5.43 3.40 -16.01
CA PHE A 157 -5.54 4.78 -15.56
C PHE A 157 -5.66 4.80 -14.05
N LEU A 158 -4.93 5.72 -13.43
CA LEU A 158 -5.12 6.14 -12.05
C LEU A 158 -5.68 7.56 -12.09
N ALA A 159 -6.78 7.80 -11.39
CA ALA A 159 -7.38 9.12 -11.25
C ALA A 159 -7.47 9.50 -9.77
N ILE A 160 -7.09 10.73 -9.46
CA ILE A 160 -7.30 11.35 -8.16
C ILE A 160 -8.11 12.63 -8.41
N GLU A 161 -9.40 12.61 -8.09
CA GLU A 161 -10.30 13.76 -8.35
C GLU A 161 -9.88 15.02 -7.55
N GLN A 162 -9.35 14.83 -6.33
CA GLN A 162 -8.96 15.92 -5.43
C GLN A 162 -7.52 15.73 -4.90
N PRO A 163 -6.51 16.12 -5.70
CA PRO A 163 -5.10 16.01 -5.32
C PRO A 163 -4.72 16.63 -3.98
N ALA A 164 -5.13 17.86 -3.68
CA ALA A 164 -4.76 18.56 -2.45
C ALA A 164 -5.37 17.88 -1.22
N VAL A 165 -6.65 17.53 -1.28
CA VAL A 165 -7.33 16.82 -0.17
C VAL A 165 -6.67 15.46 0.07
N THR A 166 -6.29 14.75 -1.00
CA THR A 166 -5.57 13.48 -0.90
C THR A 166 -4.22 13.67 -0.21
N VAL A 167 -3.42 14.65 -0.64
CA VAL A 167 -2.12 14.96 -0.01
C VAL A 167 -2.30 15.29 1.48
N LEU A 168 -3.24 16.17 1.84
CA LEU A 168 -3.44 16.61 3.21
C LEU A 168 -3.96 15.48 4.12
N LEU A 169 -5.02 14.80 3.70
CA LEU A 169 -5.67 13.74 4.48
C LEU A 169 -4.70 12.59 4.73
N PHE A 170 -4.03 12.11 3.68
CA PHE A 170 -3.12 10.96 3.82
C PHE A 170 -1.78 11.33 4.44
N SER A 171 -1.34 12.60 4.39
CA SER A 171 -0.21 13.05 5.21
C SER A 171 -0.58 13.03 6.69
N GLY A 172 -1.76 13.55 7.05
CA GLY A 172 -2.29 13.50 8.41
C GLY A 172 -2.43 12.07 8.92
N LEU A 173 -3.03 11.18 8.12
CA LEU A 173 -3.18 9.76 8.45
C LEU A 173 -1.82 9.06 8.59
N ALA A 174 -0.86 9.35 7.70
CA ALA A 174 0.48 8.79 7.78
C ALA A 174 1.18 9.16 9.09
N ILE A 175 1.12 10.44 9.47
CA ILE A 175 1.70 10.93 10.71
C ILE A 175 0.99 10.29 11.91
N ALA A 176 -0.34 10.31 11.94
CA ALA A 176 -1.12 9.74 13.05
C ALA A 176 -0.83 8.24 13.24
N ALA A 177 -0.83 7.47 12.15
CA ALA A 177 -0.54 6.05 12.19
C ALA A 177 0.92 5.77 12.58
N TYR A 178 1.87 6.57 12.11
CA TYR A 178 3.27 6.45 12.54
C TYR A 178 3.43 6.75 14.03
N GLN A 179 2.80 7.79 14.57
CA GLN A 179 2.88 8.11 16.00
C GLN A 179 2.19 7.04 16.85
N ALA A 180 1.04 6.51 16.40
CA ALA A 180 0.38 5.39 17.05
C ALA A 180 1.29 4.16 17.13
N SER A 181 2.06 3.86 16.06
CA SER A 181 2.96 2.71 16.03
C SER A 181 4.04 2.71 17.12
N LYS A 182 4.38 3.89 17.66
CA LYS A 182 5.37 4.03 18.75
C LYS A 182 4.81 3.66 20.12
N ARG A 183 3.48 3.61 20.26
CA ARG A 183 2.78 3.35 21.53
C ARG A 183 2.10 1.99 21.58
N LEU A 184 2.00 1.31 20.44
CA LEU A 184 1.31 0.04 20.29
C LEU A 184 2.25 -1.15 20.48
N THR A 185 1.69 -2.30 20.84
CA THR A 185 2.44 -3.57 20.88
C THR A 185 2.91 -3.95 19.48
N ALA A 186 3.93 -4.80 19.38
CA ALA A 186 4.62 -5.12 18.13
C ALA A 186 3.68 -5.54 16.98
N ASP A 187 2.60 -6.25 17.26
CA ASP A 187 1.66 -6.71 16.23
C ASP A 187 0.83 -5.55 15.66
N PHE A 188 0.27 -4.70 16.52
CA PHE A 188 -0.52 -3.54 16.09
C PHE A 188 0.36 -2.41 15.54
N ALA A 189 1.57 -2.24 16.08
CA ALA A 189 2.55 -1.30 15.54
C ALA A 189 2.86 -1.61 14.07
N ARG A 190 2.96 -2.89 13.67
CA ARG A 190 3.14 -3.27 12.26
C ARG A 190 1.96 -2.87 11.38
N LEU A 191 0.73 -3.00 11.88
CA LEU A 191 -0.47 -2.56 11.16
C LEU A 191 -0.48 -1.04 10.97
N SER A 192 -0.19 -0.27 12.02
CA SER A 192 -0.11 1.18 11.94
C SER A 192 1.01 1.66 11.00
N ILE A 193 2.18 0.99 10.99
CA ILE A 193 3.22 1.25 10.00
C ILE A 193 2.75 0.93 8.58
N THR A 194 1.95 -0.13 8.39
CA THR A 194 1.39 -0.46 7.08
C THR A 194 0.43 0.62 6.62
N ALA A 195 -0.48 1.08 7.48
CA ALA A 195 -1.36 2.20 7.19
C ALA A 195 -0.58 3.48 6.85
N ALA A 196 0.47 3.78 7.60
CA ALA A 196 1.32 4.95 7.34
C ALA A 196 2.01 4.88 5.98
N ARG A 197 2.57 3.72 5.64
CA ARG A 197 3.23 3.48 4.35
C ARG A 197 2.28 3.57 3.17
N THR A 198 1.11 2.96 3.27
CA THR A 198 0.07 3.05 2.23
C THR A 198 -0.44 4.48 2.08
N SER A 199 -0.54 5.23 3.18
CA SER A 199 -0.91 6.64 3.14
C SER A 199 0.15 7.48 2.42
N LEU A 200 1.44 7.26 2.69
CA LEU A 200 2.53 7.95 1.97
C LEU A 200 2.54 7.63 0.46
N LEU A 201 2.14 6.42 0.06
CA LEU A 201 1.93 6.08 -1.35
C LEU A 201 0.85 7.00 -1.97
N LEU A 202 -0.29 7.14 -1.29
CA LEU A 202 -1.40 7.97 -1.75
C LEU A 202 -1.06 9.46 -1.77
N VAL A 203 -0.25 9.95 -0.82
CA VAL A 203 0.28 11.32 -0.85
C VAL A 203 1.05 11.56 -2.14
N ASN A 204 1.91 10.61 -2.55
CA ASN A 204 2.65 10.74 -3.80
C ASN A 204 1.73 10.67 -5.02
N PHE A 205 0.68 9.85 -5.02
CA PHE A 205 -0.31 9.86 -6.10
C PHE A 205 -1.08 11.18 -6.18
N GLY A 206 -1.43 11.77 -5.03
CA GLY A 206 -2.01 13.12 -4.98
C GLY A 206 -1.08 14.14 -5.62
N PHE A 207 0.19 14.19 -5.23
CA PHE A 207 1.15 15.09 -5.87
C PHE A 207 1.37 14.79 -7.35
N TRP A 208 1.42 13.53 -7.76
CA TRP A 208 1.65 13.14 -9.14
C TRP A 208 0.55 13.66 -10.06
N ILE A 209 -0.70 13.31 -9.75
CA ILE A 209 -1.87 13.77 -10.51
C ILE A 209 -1.98 15.30 -10.42
N GLY A 210 -1.80 15.89 -9.24
CA GLY A 210 -1.81 17.34 -9.06
C GLY A 210 -0.73 18.06 -9.89
N SER A 211 0.45 17.46 -10.08
CA SER A 211 1.54 18.06 -10.87
C SER A 211 1.27 18.10 -12.38
N LEU A 212 0.30 17.32 -12.85
CA LEU A 212 -0.12 17.26 -14.25
C LEU A 212 -1.29 18.23 -14.51
N TRP A 213 -2.31 18.21 -13.65
CA TRP A 213 -3.58 18.90 -13.92
C TRP A 213 -3.94 20.00 -12.92
N GLY A 214 -3.18 20.15 -11.84
CA GLY A 214 -3.55 21.01 -10.71
C GLY A 214 -4.68 20.41 -9.88
N ASP A 215 -5.34 21.24 -9.09
CA ASP A 215 -6.52 20.83 -8.32
C ASP A 215 -7.56 21.96 -8.31
N ARG A 216 -8.79 21.61 -8.67
CA ARG A 216 -9.92 22.53 -8.60
C ARG A 216 -10.68 22.21 -7.32
N LEU A 217 -10.64 23.14 -6.36
CA LEU A 217 -11.14 22.97 -5.00
C LEU A 217 -12.67 22.96 -4.94
N THR A 218 -13.26 21.88 -5.44
CA THR A 218 -14.70 21.65 -5.56
C THR A 218 -15.33 21.08 -4.29
N TRP A 219 -14.55 20.79 -3.24
CA TRP A 219 -15.07 20.25 -1.99
C TRP A 219 -15.82 21.27 -1.12
N PHE A 220 -15.68 22.57 -1.40
CA PHE A 220 -16.45 23.65 -0.79
C PHE A 220 -17.63 24.12 -1.63
N VAL A 221 -17.82 23.56 -2.83
CA VAL A 221 -18.62 24.18 -3.89
C VAL A 221 -19.53 23.14 -4.52
N ASP A 222 -20.79 23.48 -4.78
CA ASP A 222 -21.73 22.56 -5.44
C ASP A 222 -21.18 22.16 -6.82
N ARG A 223 -20.97 20.84 -6.99
CA ARG A 223 -20.38 20.24 -8.21
C ARG A 223 -21.18 20.60 -9.47
N THR A 224 -22.48 20.87 -9.33
CA THR A 224 -23.40 21.02 -10.46
C THR A 224 -23.54 22.46 -10.99
N THR A 225 -23.38 23.47 -10.12
CA THR A 225 -23.69 24.88 -10.47
C THR A 225 -22.49 25.80 -10.44
N THR A 226 -21.45 25.52 -9.64
CA THR A 226 -20.40 26.51 -9.32
C THR A 226 -18.97 26.03 -9.57
N SER A 227 -18.79 24.83 -10.15
CA SER A 227 -17.46 24.25 -10.44
C SER A 227 -16.56 25.15 -11.30
N ARG A 228 -17.12 25.98 -12.21
CA ARG A 228 -16.33 26.92 -13.03
C ARG A 228 -15.60 27.99 -12.22
N PHE A 229 -16.16 28.42 -11.08
CA PHE A 229 -15.59 29.47 -10.23
C PHE A 229 -14.79 28.95 -9.03
N ALA A 230 -14.74 27.63 -8.84
CA ALA A 230 -13.95 27.04 -7.77
C ALA A 230 -12.47 27.44 -7.91
N PRO A 231 -11.81 27.89 -6.82
CA PRO A 231 -10.38 28.19 -6.84
C PRO A 231 -9.57 27.01 -7.36
N VAL A 232 -8.57 27.31 -8.19
CA VAL A 232 -7.70 26.30 -8.79
C VAL A 232 -6.30 26.47 -8.22
N ILE A 233 -5.77 25.40 -7.63
CA ILE A 233 -4.35 25.27 -7.32
C ILE A 233 -3.65 24.89 -8.62
N PRO A 234 -2.73 25.72 -9.15
CA PRO A 234 -2.02 25.42 -10.39
C PRO A 234 -1.18 24.15 -10.31
N ALA A 235 -1.01 23.47 -11.43
CA ALA A 235 -0.22 22.23 -11.53
C ALA A 235 1.25 22.40 -11.08
N TRP A 236 1.85 23.55 -11.40
CA TRP A 236 3.23 23.85 -11.01
C TRP A 236 3.42 23.91 -9.50
N THR A 237 2.39 24.30 -8.74
CA THR A 237 2.43 24.32 -7.27
C THR A 237 2.66 22.92 -6.72
N PHE A 238 1.93 21.92 -7.23
CA PHE A 238 2.15 20.52 -6.87
C PHE A 238 3.53 20.04 -7.31
N SER A 239 3.96 20.40 -8.53
CA SER A 239 5.27 20.01 -9.06
C SER A 239 6.43 20.48 -8.15
N VAL A 240 6.45 21.77 -7.79
CA VAL A 240 7.49 22.38 -6.93
C VAL A 240 7.42 21.87 -5.50
N LEU A 241 6.22 21.76 -4.92
CA LEU A 241 6.08 21.23 -3.56
C LEU A 241 6.50 19.76 -3.49
N TRP A 242 6.15 18.97 -4.50
CA TRP A 242 6.45 17.55 -4.51
C TRP A 242 7.96 17.29 -4.56
N ILE A 243 8.70 17.96 -5.45
CA ILE A 243 10.16 17.81 -5.50
C ILE A 243 10.82 18.27 -4.19
N THR A 244 10.33 19.35 -3.60
CA THR A 244 10.83 19.86 -2.31
C THR A 244 10.64 18.82 -1.21
N VAL A 245 9.45 18.21 -1.14
CA VAL A 245 9.12 17.17 -0.15
C VAL A 245 9.90 15.89 -0.43
N ILE A 246 10.05 15.45 -1.68
CA ILE A 246 10.84 14.26 -2.05
C ILE A 246 12.29 14.41 -1.60
N ILE A 247 12.93 15.55 -1.92
CA ILE A 247 14.32 15.80 -1.54
C ILE A 247 14.45 15.88 -0.02
N GLY A 248 13.58 16.66 0.64
CA GLY A 248 13.61 16.80 2.10
C GLY A 248 13.42 15.47 2.82
N ALA A 249 12.41 14.69 2.41
CA ALA A 249 12.14 13.36 2.97
C ALA A 249 13.25 12.36 2.66
N GLY A 250 13.84 12.41 1.46
CA GLY A 250 14.96 11.56 1.06
C GLY A 250 16.22 11.82 1.89
N VAL A 251 16.59 13.10 2.06
CA VAL A 251 17.74 13.50 2.89
C VAL A 251 17.51 13.11 4.36
N TRP A 252 16.31 13.36 4.89
CA TRP A 252 15.96 12.93 6.24
C TRP A 252 16.02 11.41 6.39
N ALA A 253 15.43 10.66 5.45
CA ALA A 253 15.40 9.21 5.48
C ALA A 253 16.80 8.59 5.41
N ALA A 254 17.70 9.16 4.62
CA ALA A 254 19.10 8.75 4.55
C ALA A 254 19.84 9.00 5.88
N ARG A 255 19.60 10.14 6.53
CA ARG A 255 20.24 10.47 7.83
C ARG A 255 19.67 9.65 8.98
N ALA A 256 18.38 9.33 8.93
CA ALA A 256 17.66 8.62 9.99
C ALA A 256 17.61 7.09 9.80
N ASP A 257 18.38 6.56 8.86
CA ASP A 257 18.43 5.14 8.47
C ASP A 257 17.03 4.53 8.24
N ARG A 258 16.25 5.18 7.37
CA ARG A 258 14.88 4.78 7.00
C ARG A 258 14.83 4.30 5.54
N PRO A 259 15.36 3.11 5.22
CA PRO A 259 15.53 2.65 3.83
C PRO A 259 14.21 2.59 3.06
N TRP A 260 13.10 2.24 3.72
CA TRP A 260 11.79 2.20 3.05
C TRP A 260 11.34 3.58 2.56
N VAL A 261 11.51 4.65 3.37
CA VAL A 261 11.12 6.01 2.98
C VAL A 261 12.09 6.55 1.93
N LEU A 262 13.38 6.23 2.05
CA LEU A 262 14.39 6.59 1.07
C LEU A 262 14.07 5.99 -0.31
N ASN A 263 13.72 4.70 -0.37
CA ASN A 263 13.32 4.02 -1.60
C ASN A 263 12.04 4.63 -2.18
N LEU A 264 11.05 4.95 -1.33
CA LEU A 264 9.83 5.62 -1.77
C LEU A 264 10.15 6.98 -2.41
N ALA A 265 10.99 7.80 -1.76
CA ALA A 265 11.40 9.10 -2.27
C ALA A 265 12.19 8.98 -3.58
N ALA A 266 13.08 7.99 -3.70
CA ALA A 266 13.84 7.75 -4.94
C ALA A 266 12.93 7.34 -6.11
N VAL A 267 12.00 6.40 -5.88
CA VAL A 267 11.04 5.95 -6.90
C VAL A 267 10.15 7.10 -7.36
N PHE A 268 9.53 7.83 -6.42
CA PHE A 268 8.66 8.94 -6.80
C PHE A 268 9.42 10.17 -7.30
N GLY A 269 10.70 10.35 -6.91
CA GLY A 269 11.60 11.32 -7.52
C GLY A 269 11.87 11.01 -8.99
N ALA A 270 12.11 9.74 -9.34
CA ALA A 270 12.24 9.32 -10.73
C ALA A 270 10.92 9.49 -11.50
N ILE A 271 9.77 9.10 -10.92
CA ILE A 271 8.46 9.32 -11.53
C ILE A 271 8.22 10.81 -11.77
N HIS A 272 8.51 11.66 -10.79
CA HIS A 272 8.38 13.11 -10.92
C HIS A 272 9.27 13.64 -12.06
N PHE A 273 10.54 13.26 -12.08
CA PHE A 273 11.48 13.64 -13.15
C PHE A 273 10.95 13.25 -14.53
N TYR A 274 10.62 11.97 -14.75
CA TYR A 274 10.13 11.50 -16.05
C TYR A 274 8.81 12.15 -16.44
N THR A 275 7.89 12.32 -15.50
CA THR A 275 6.60 12.98 -15.75
C THR A 275 6.84 14.39 -16.26
N GLN A 276 7.59 15.21 -15.52
CA GLN A 276 7.82 16.60 -15.91
C GLN A 276 8.68 16.69 -17.19
N TRP A 277 9.64 15.78 -17.37
CA TRP A 277 10.48 15.71 -18.58
C TRP A 277 9.65 15.51 -19.83
N PHE A 278 8.78 14.48 -19.86
CA PHE A 278 7.99 14.17 -21.03
C PHE A 278 6.82 15.14 -21.26
N GLU A 279 6.27 15.72 -20.20
CA GLU A 279 5.25 16.78 -20.32
C GLU A 279 5.80 18.06 -20.94
N LYS A 280 7.08 18.39 -20.69
CA LYS A 280 7.69 19.61 -21.21
C LYS A 280 8.40 19.43 -22.55
N LEU A 281 9.03 18.27 -22.76
CA LEU A 281 9.88 18.01 -23.94
C LEU A 281 9.23 17.05 -24.94
N GLY A 282 8.11 16.41 -24.59
CA GLY A 282 7.48 15.38 -25.38
C GLY A 282 8.21 14.04 -25.32
N ALA A 283 7.54 12.96 -25.75
CA ALA A 283 8.06 11.60 -25.79
C ALA A 283 8.64 11.23 -27.16
N THR A 284 9.72 11.90 -27.57
CA THR A 284 10.47 11.56 -28.79
C THR A 284 11.57 10.56 -28.46
N PRO A 285 12.09 9.78 -29.45
CA PRO A 285 13.22 8.88 -29.20
C PRO A 285 14.43 9.59 -28.57
N PHE A 286 14.72 10.83 -28.98
CA PHE A 286 15.81 11.62 -28.42
C PHE A 286 15.57 12.00 -26.96
N THR A 287 14.37 12.48 -26.61
CA THR A 287 14.06 12.88 -25.23
C THR A 287 14.03 11.67 -24.29
N VAL A 288 13.61 10.49 -24.78
CA VAL A 288 13.69 9.22 -24.03
C VAL A 288 15.15 8.82 -23.78
N LEU A 289 16.01 8.87 -24.80
CA LEU A 289 17.44 8.55 -24.66
C LEU A 289 18.11 9.45 -23.62
N VAL A 290 17.91 10.77 -23.72
CA VAL A 290 18.53 11.74 -22.80
C VAL A 290 18.02 11.54 -21.37
N ALA A 291 16.71 11.31 -21.17
CA ALA A 291 16.16 11.03 -19.84
C ALA A 291 16.75 9.75 -19.22
N GLY A 292 16.90 8.69 -20.02
CA GLY A 292 17.51 7.43 -19.60
C GLY A 292 18.97 7.61 -19.20
N VAL A 293 19.79 8.26 -20.04
CA VAL A 293 21.21 8.53 -19.74
C VAL A 293 21.34 9.41 -18.49
N THR A 294 20.53 10.45 -18.36
CA THR A 294 20.52 11.32 -17.17
C THR A 294 20.26 10.51 -15.90
N THR A 295 19.26 9.63 -15.92
CA THR A 295 18.91 8.78 -14.78
C THR A 295 20.05 7.80 -14.44
N LEU A 296 20.71 7.22 -15.44
CA LEU A 296 21.87 6.34 -15.23
C LEU A 296 23.05 7.09 -14.60
N VAL A 297 23.35 8.31 -15.06
CA VAL A 297 24.41 9.16 -14.48
C VAL A 297 24.10 9.47 -13.02
N LEU A 298 22.85 9.83 -12.69
CA LEU A 298 22.42 10.06 -11.31
C LEU A 298 22.54 8.80 -10.45
N ALA A 299 22.15 7.63 -10.97
CA ALA A 299 22.27 6.36 -10.27
C ALA A 299 23.74 6.02 -9.95
N VAL A 300 24.65 6.21 -10.91
CA VAL A 300 26.10 6.03 -10.69
C VAL A 300 26.63 7.03 -9.67
N GLY A 301 26.18 8.29 -9.70
CA GLY A 301 26.53 9.30 -8.72
C GLY A 301 26.15 8.90 -7.29
N ILE A 302 24.91 8.44 -7.10
CA ILE A 302 24.41 7.95 -5.80
C ILE A 302 25.19 6.71 -5.35
N TRP A 303 25.45 5.77 -6.26
CA TRP A 303 26.23 4.57 -5.96
C TRP A 303 27.65 4.89 -5.48
N LYS A 304 28.36 5.77 -6.20
CA LYS A 304 29.71 6.23 -5.80
C LYS A 304 29.70 6.95 -4.45
N TYR A 305 28.69 7.79 -4.20
CA TYR A 305 28.52 8.45 -2.90
C TYR A 305 28.34 7.45 -1.76
N ASN A 306 27.60 6.36 -2.01
CA ASN A 306 27.35 5.32 -1.02
C ASN A 306 28.58 4.41 -0.78
N GLN A 307 29.41 4.16 -1.80
CA GLN A 307 30.66 3.40 -1.62
C GLN A 307 31.65 4.11 -0.67
N GLY A 308 31.67 5.44 -0.68
CA GLY A 308 32.47 6.24 0.27
C GLY A 308 31.93 6.24 1.71
N LYS A 309 30.75 5.63 1.94
CA LYS A 309 30.08 5.51 3.25
C LYS A 309 29.94 4.08 3.71
N THR A 310 30.74 3.16 3.16
CA THR A 310 30.94 1.86 3.78
C THR A 310 31.40 2.13 5.21
N ILE A 311 30.50 1.90 6.17
CA ILE A 311 30.79 1.92 7.60
C ILE A 311 32.01 1.00 7.73
N LEU A 312 33.14 1.56 8.19
CA LEU A 312 34.28 0.77 8.63
C LEU A 312 33.72 -0.31 9.56
N ALA A 313 33.85 -1.55 9.12
CA ALA A 313 33.45 -2.74 9.86
C ALA A 313 34.19 -2.80 11.21
#